data_AF-A0A6P5AC55-F1
#
_entry.id   AF-A0A6P5AC55-F1
#
_cell.length_a   1.000
_cell.length_b   1.000
_cell.length_c   1.000
_cell.angle_alpha   90.00
_cell.angle_beta   90.00
_cell.angle_gamma   90.00
#
_symmetry.space_group_name_H-M   'P 1'
#
loop_
_entity.id
_entity.type
_entity.pdbx_description
1 polymer ?
#
loop_
_entity_poly.entity_id
_entity_poly.type
_entity_poly.pdbx_seq_one_letter_code
_entity_poly.pdbx_strand_id
1 'polypeptide(L)'
;MAFHIPHIALGDKLWLLHAAAFVYYITVSVIFLTTDLYITIPHIYADYDFTGILLRYLLTVYIFFNMVANHVLCTITDTTYRNREDPDPVPRAWGHCMTCQVHTPPRTWHCSICHNCVLRRDHHCFFTASCVGHHNQRYFIVLSFHVAVGSLYTGLLNAGYLHHYYVPFSGTGVFSYLFPVAFYKLVAGQTTGFLVFMLVMTYVAFGMSIMTGTLFGWHMLNAYNGQTSWESHNEIRTYDQGPAKNLYEIFGSFWVLSFLIPRQTALPGDGIDWRRPKPLKSL
;
A
#
# COMPACT_ATOMS: atom_id res chain seq x y z
N MET A 1 32.36 -16.23 -18.18
CA MET A 1 31.76 -15.33 -19.20
C MET A 1 30.47 -14.78 -18.60
N ALA A 2 30.56 -13.65 -17.89
CA ALA A 2 29.41 -13.05 -17.23
C ALA A 2 28.63 -12.25 -18.28
N PHE A 3 27.35 -12.58 -18.45
CA PHE A 3 26.45 -11.84 -19.33
C PHE A 3 26.25 -10.43 -18.77
N HIS A 4 26.91 -9.46 -19.39
CA HIS A 4 26.68 -8.05 -19.16
C HIS A 4 25.37 -7.69 -19.88
N ILE A 5 24.24 -7.78 -19.17
CA ILE A 5 22.96 -7.26 -19.68
C ILE A 5 23.08 -5.73 -19.64
N PRO A 6 22.90 -5.01 -20.76
CA PRO A 6 22.96 -3.56 -20.77
C PRO A 6 21.80 -2.98 -19.95
N HIS A 7 22.13 -2.33 -18.83
CA HIS A 7 21.20 -1.67 -17.90
C HIS A 7 20.39 -0.50 -18.51
N ILE A 8 20.56 -0.20 -19.80
CA ILE A 8 20.10 1.03 -20.43
C ILE A 8 18.68 0.90 -21.05
N ALA A 9 18.17 -0.31 -21.30
CA ALA A 9 16.89 -0.49 -21.99
C ALA A 9 15.65 -0.71 -21.09
N LEU A 10 15.82 -0.88 -19.77
CA LEU A 10 14.69 -1.11 -18.85
C LEU A 10 14.04 0.20 -18.35
N GLY A 11 14.78 1.31 -18.32
CA GLY A 11 14.28 2.60 -17.82
C GLY A 11 13.15 3.18 -18.69
N ASP A 12 13.29 3.08 -20.02
CA ASP A 12 12.39 3.69 -21.00
C ASP A 12 10.99 3.10 -21.05
N LYS A 13 10.75 1.94 -20.42
CA LYS A 13 9.43 1.30 -20.34
C LYS A 13 8.84 1.29 -18.93
N LEU A 14 9.59 1.74 -17.94
CA LEU A 14 9.15 1.66 -16.55
C LEU A 14 8.04 2.67 -16.21
N TRP A 15 8.03 3.81 -16.92
CA TRP A 15 6.93 4.77 -16.84
C TRP A 15 5.60 4.19 -17.34
N LEU A 16 5.61 3.28 -18.32
CA LEU A 16 4.41 2.57 -18.77
C LEU A 16 3.85 1.68 -17.66
N LEU A 17 4.73 1.00 -16.92
CA LEU A 17 4.32 0.18 -15.79
C LEU A 17 3.74 1.04 -14.66
N HIS A 18 4.34 2.20 -14.36
CA HIS A 18 3.77 3.15 -13.40
C HIS A 18 2.39 3.65 -13.83
N ALA A 19 2.26 4.08 -15.09
CA ALA A 19 1.00 4.56 -15.65
C ALA A 19 -0.06 3.45 -15.60
N ALA A 20 0.28 2.23 -16.02
CA ALA A 20 -0.62 1.08 -15.98
C ALA A 20 -1.05 0.74 -14.54
N ALA A 21 -0.13 0.71 -13.58
CA ALA A 21 -0.44 0.42 -12.18
C ALA A 21 -1.34 1.50 -11.55
N PHE A 22 -1.06 2.77 -11.84
CA PHE A 22 -1.85 3.90 -11.38
C PHE A 22 -3.27 3.87 -11.98
N VAL A 23 -3.38 3.68 -13.30
CA VAL A 23 -4.67 3.55 -14.00
C VAL A 23 -5.45 2.36 -13.48
N TYR A 24 -4.81 1.21 -13.28
CA TYR A 24 -5.42 0.03 -12.68
C TYR A 24 -5.98 0.33 -11.29
N TYR A 25 -5.17 0.93 -10.41
CA TYR A 25 -5.57 1.28 -9.04
C TYR A 25 -6.79 2.21 -9.03
N ILE A 26 -6.77 3.29 -9.81
CA ILE A 26 -7.89 4.24 -9.86
C ILE A 26 -9.14 3.59 -10.46
N THR A 27 -8.98 2.85 -11.56
CA THR A 27 -10.10 2.20 -12.24
C THR A 27 -10.80 1.19 -11.33
N VAL A 28 -10.04 0.27 -10.71
CA VAL A 28 -10.61 -0.72 -9.79
C VAL A 28 -11.24 -0.06 -8.57
N SER A 29 -10.60 0.96 -8.00
CA SER A 29 -11.15 1.67 -6.84
C SER A 29 -12.47 2.37 -7.15
N VAL A 30 -12.59 3.00 -8.33
CA VAL A 30 -13.84 3.62 -8.78
C VAL A 30 -14.91 2.57 -9.04
N ILE A 31 -14.56 1.45 -9.70
CA ILE A 31 -15.51 0.34 -9.94
C ILE A 31 -16.06 -0.19 -8.63
N PHE A 32 -15.20 -0.44 -7.62
CA PHE A 32 -15.61 -0.90 -6.31
C PHE A 32 -16.54 0.11 -5.63
N LEU A 33 -16.16 1.39 -5.61
CA LEU A 33 -16.99 2.45 -5.05
C LEU A 33 -18.37 2.49 -5.71
N THR A 34 -18.44 2.53 -7.05
CA THR A 34 -19.73 2.63 -7.74
C THR A 34 -20.56 1.35 -7.60
N THR A 35 -19.92 0.18 -7.57
CA THR A 35 -20.60 -1.10 -7.35
C THR A 35 -21.21 -1.13 -5.95
N ASP A 36 -20.48 -0.67 -4.95
CA ASP A 36 -20.98 -0.64 -3.58
C ASP A 36 -22.12 0.35 -3.41
N LEU A 37 -21.97 1.57 -3.93
CA LEU A 37 -22.97 2.63 -3.79
C LEU A 37 -24.27 2.37 -4.55
N TYR A 38 -24.19 1.80 -5.77
CA TYR A 38 -25.35 1.71 -6.66
C TYR A 38 -25.90 0.29 -6.82
N ILE A 39 -25.15 -0.74 -6.41
CA ILE A 39 -25.52 -2.13 -6.61
C ILE A 39 -25.60 -2.85 -5.28
N THR A 40 -24.50 -3.10 -4.57
CA THR A 40 -24.55 -4.04 -3.45
C THR A 40 -25.29 -3.48 -2.24
N ILE A 41 -25.00 -2.26 -1.79
CA ILE A 41 -25.64 -1.65 -0.62
C ILE A 41 -27.17 -1.53 -0.80
N PRO A 42 -27.70 -0.90 -1.87
CA PRO A 42 -29.13 -0.72 -2.01
C PRO A 42 -29.90 -2.04 -2.16
N HIS A 43 -29.27 -3.11 -2.69
CA HIS A 43 -29.94 -4.39 -2.88
C HIS A 43 -29.86 -5.29 -1.63
N ILE A 44 -28.70 -5.39 -0.97
CA ILE A 44 -28.51 -6.25 0.21
C ILE A 44 -29.22 -5.67 1.43
N TYR A 45 -29.28 -4.35 1.54
CA TYR A 45 -29.80 -3.65 2.71
C TYR A 45 -31.08 -2.87 2.41
N ALA A 46 -31.84 -3.27 1.38
CA ALA A 46 -33.10 -2.63 1.01
C ALA A 46 -34.11 -2.54 2.17
N ASP A 47 -34.13 -3.56 3.04
CA ASP A 47 -35.06 -3.67 4.17
C ASP A 47 -34.58 -2.99 5.46
N TYR A 48 -33.38 -2.40 5.45
CA TYR A 48 -32.84 -1.70 6.62
C TYR A 48 -33.49 -0.33 6.79
N ASP A 49 -33.44 0.19 8.02
CA ASP A 49 -33.83 1.55 8.29
C ASP A 49 -32.88 2.57 7.61
N PHE A 50 -33.37 3.80 7.44
CA PHE A 50 -32.60 4.86 6.80
C PHE A 50 -31.21 5.05 7.43
N THR A 51 -31.14 4.99 8.76
CA THR A 51 -29.88 5.14 9.50
C THR A 51 -28.89 4.04 9.13
N GLY A 52 -29.31 2.77 9.13
CA GLY A 52 -28.46 1.64 8.79
C GLY A 52 -27.93 1.67 7.36
N ILE A 53 -28.72 2.19 6.41
CA ILE A 53 -28.29 2.37 5.02
C ILE A 53 -27.31 3.55 4.91
N LEU A 54 -27.66 4.69 5.51
CA LEU A 54 -26.83 5.91 5.49
C LEU A 54 -25.44 5.65 6.06
N LEU A 55 -25.33 4.95 7.20
CA LEU A 55 -24.05 4.63 7.82
C LEU A 55 -23.14 3.80 6.90
N ARG A 56 -23.70 2.90 6.10
CA ARG A 56 -22.93 2.11 5.13
C ARG A 56 -22.43 2.95 3.98
N TYR A 57 -23.26 3.83 3.42
CA TYR A 57 -22.82 4.79 2.40
C TYR A 57 -21.70 5.70 2.92
N LEU A 58 -21.85 6.24 4.14
CA LEU A 58 -20.82 7.06 4.77
C LEU A 58 -19.53 6.27 4.99
N LEU A 59 -19.63 5.01 5.43
CA LEU A 59 -18.47 4.13 5.61
C LEU A 59 -17.75 3.87 4.28
N THR A 60 -18.47 3.56 3.20
CA THR A 60 -17.89 3.32 1.87
C THR A 60 -17.14 4.55 1.36
N VAL A 61 -17.78 5.73 1.45
CA VAL A 61 -17.16 7.00 1.04
C VAL A 61 -15.95 7.33 1.91
N TYR A 62 -16.04 7.09 3.22
CA TYR A 62 -14.94 7.32 4.17
C TYR A 62 -13.71 6.44 3.87
N ILE A 63 -13.91 5.15 3.60
CA ILE A 63 -12.82 4.23 3.26
C ILE A 63 -12.18 4.67 1.94
N PHE A 64 -12.98 4.94 0.92
CA PHE A 64 -12.50 5.40 -0.39
C PHE A 64 -11.71 6.70 -0.29
N PHE A 65 -12.21 7.68 0.47
CA PHE A 65 -11.52 8.93 0.74
C PHE A 65 -10.14 8.69 1.36
N ASN A 66 -10.04 7.83 2.38
CA ASN A 66 -8.77 7.51 3.01
C ASN A 66 -7.80 6.78 2.07
N MET A 67 -8.30 5.89 1.20
CA MET A 67 -7.48 5.24 0.18
C MET A 67 -6.86 6.27 -0.76
N VAL A 68 -7.68 7.13 -1.37
CA VAL A 68 -7.24 8.13 -2.34
C VAL A 68 -6.32 9.15 -1.69
N ALA A 69 -6.69 9.69 -0.53
CA ALA A 69 -5.91 10.71 0.15
C ALA A 69 -4.54 10.20 0.60
N ASN A 70 -4.44 9.00 1.16
CA ASN A 70 -3.13 8.42 1.53
C ASN A 70 -2.30 8.02 0.31
N HIS A 71 -2.93 7.60 -0.79
CA HIS A 71 -2.23 7.38 -2.05
C HIS A 71 -1.60 8.67 -2.56
N VAL A 72 -2.39 9.74 -2.68
CA VAL A 72 -1.93 11.06 -3.10
C VAL A 72 -0.81 11.57 -2.18
N LEU A 73 -1.02 11.54 -0.86
CA LEU A 73 -0.01 11.97 0.12
C LEU A 73 1.29 11.14 0.01
N CYS A 74 1.19 9.83 -0.23
CA CYS A 74 2.36 8.99 -0.44
C CYS A 74 3.13 9.36 -1.71
N THR A 75 2.43 9.74 -2.78
CA THR A 75 3.03 10.10 -4.07
C THR A 75 3.65 11.50 -4.07
N ILE A 76 2.97 12.49 -3.49
CA ILE A 76 3.41 13.89 -3.56
C ILE A 76 4.39 14.29 -2.46
N THR A 77 4.49 13.52 -1.38
CA THR A 77 5.42 13.83 -0.28
C THR A 77 6.85 13.50 -0.69
N ASP A 78 7.66 14.54 -0.84
CA ASP A 78 9.06 14.40 -1.21
C ASP A 78 9.87 13.73 -0.08
N THR A 79 10.59 12.67 -0.44
CA THR A 79 11.52 11.95 0.44
C THR A 79 12.93 11.90 -0.14
N THR A 80 13.19 12.66 -1.19
CA THR A 80 14.48 12.71 -1.87
C THR A 80 15.52 13.45 -1.03
N TYR A 81 16.75 12.97 -1.10
CA TYR A 81 17.92 13.66 -0.57
C TYR A 81 18.58 14.42 -1.73
N ARG A 82 18.30 15.72 -1.83
CA ARG A 82 18.77 16.61 -2.91
C ARG A 82 19.21 17.96 -2.36
N ASN A 83 20.09 18.65 -3.11
CA ASN A 83 20.50 20.04 -2.87
C ASN A 83 21.01 20.32 -1.45
N ARG A 84 21.71 19.35 -0.86
CA ARG A 84 22.33 19.49 0.47
C ARG A 84 23.83 19.67 0.26
N GLU A 85 24.39 20.71 0.89
CA GLU A 85 25.84 20.80 1.02
C GLU A 85 26.32 19.64 1.88
N ASP A 86 27.43 19.03 1.47
CA ASP A 86 28.05 18.00 2.27
C ASP A 86 28.49 18.60 3.62
N PRO A 87 28.20 17.94 4.75
CA PRO A 87 28.65 18.42 6.04
C PRO A 87 30.18 18.49 6.09
N ASP A 88 30.73 19.54 6.68
CA ASP A 88 32.17 19.69 6.92
C ASP A 88 32.45 19.73 8.44
N PRO A 89 33.11 18.71 9.02
CA PRO A 89 33.61 17.50 8.38
C PRO A 89 32.51 16.46 8.10
N VAL A 90 32.69 15.65 7.04
CA VAL A 90 31.75 14.56 6.70
C VAL A 90 31.76 13.51 7.82
N PRO A 91 30.62 13.17 8.43
CA PRO A 91 30.58 12.17 9.48
C PRO A 91 30.99 10.78 8.96
N ARG A 92 31.83 10.07 9.72
CA ARG A 92 32.32 8.71 9.35
C ARG A 92 31.23 7.67 9.05
N ALA A 93 30.02 7.87 9.55
CA ALA A 93 28.89 6.97 9.33
C ALA A 93 28.16 7.21 8.00
N TRP A 94 28.49 8.28 7.27
CA TRP A 94 27.88 8.60 5.98
C TRP A 94 28.51 7.77 4.87
N GLY A 95 27.66 7.37 3.92
CA GLY A 95 28.09 6.75 2.67
C GLY A 95 28.36 7.79 1.59
N HIS A 96 28.67 7.32 0.38
CA HIS A 96 28.80 8.17 -0.79
C HIS A 96 28.08 7.53 -1.98
N CYS A 97 27.24 8.32 -2.67
CA CYS A 97 26.55 7.86 -3.87
C CYS A 97 27.32 8.28 -5.12
N MET A 98 27.89 7.32 -5.83
CA MET A 98 28.63 7.58 -7.08
C MET A 98 27.73 8.11 -8.21
N THR A 99 26.44 7.76 -8.25
CA THR A 99 25.54 8.24 -9.31
C THR A 99 25.15 9.70 -9.11
N CYS A 100 24.85 10.08 -7.86
CA CYS A 100 24.44 11.44 -7.53
C CYS A 100 25.62 12.35 -7.15
N GLN A 101 26.82 11.79 -6.92
CA GLN A 101 28.03 12.51 -6.50
C GLN A 101 27.82 13.33 -5.20
N VAL A 102 27.15 12.73 -4.22
CA VAL A 102 26.87 13.34 -2.90
C VAL A 102 27.16 12.38 -1.77
N HIS A 103 27.57 12.89 -0.61
CA HIS A 103 27.63 12.07 0.61
C HIS A 103 26.20 11.81 1.11
N THR A 104 25.92 10.57 1.49
CA THR A 104 24.58 10.14 1.86
C THR A 104 24.52 9.83 3.36
N PRO A 105 23.54 10.38 4.09
CA PRO A 105 23.29 10.00 5.48
C PRO A 105 23.04 8.49 5.62
N PRO A 106 23.15 7.93 6.84
CA PRO A 106 22.80 6.54 7.08
C PRO A 106 21.39 6.21 6.57
N ARG A 107 21.20 4.96 6.10
CA ARG A 107 19.92 4.44 5.58
C ARG A 107 19.41 5.12 4.30
N THR A 108 20.19 6.03 3.71
CA THR A 108 19.88 6.66 2.43
C THR A 108 20.50 5.85 1.28
N TRP A 109 19.71 5.57 0.25
CA TRP A 109 20.17 4.79 -0.91
C TRP A 109 19.65 5.39 -2.22
N HIS A 110 20.44 5.25 -3.28
CA HIS A 110 20.04 5.66 -4.62
C HIS A 110 18.94 4.75 -5.17
N CYS A 111 17.88 5.33 -5.71
CA CYS A 111 16.91 4.62 -6.52
C CYS A 111 17.21 4.86 -7.99
N SER A 112 17.55 3.79 -8.72
CA SER A 112 17.79 3.84 -10.17
C SER A 112 16.56 4.19 -11.00
N ILE A 113 15.35 4.07 -10.42
CA ILE A 113 14.08 4.38 -11.08
C ILE A 113 13.76 5.86 -10.95
N CYS A 114 13.85 6.40 -9.74
CA CYS A 114 13.63 7.82 -9.49
C CYS A 114 14.84 8.68 -9.90
N HIS A 115 16.01 8.07 -10.09
CA HIS A 115 17.30 8.73 -10.33
C HIS A 115 17.74 9.68 -9.20
N ASN A 116 17.40 9.37 -7.94
CA ASN A 116 17.81 10.16 -6.77
C ASN A 116 18.09 9.29 -5.55
N CYS A 117 18.88 9.82 -4.63
CA CYS A 117 18.98 9.31 -3.27
C CYS A 117 17.68 9.57 -2.50
N VAL A 118 17.23 8.59 -1.70
CA VAL A 118 16.01 8.67 -0.90
C VAL A 118 16.34 8.46 0.57
N LEU A 119 15.90 9.38 1.43
CA LEU A 119 16.08 9.30 2.88
C LEU A 119 15.35 8.09 3.44
N ARG A 120 16.03 7.30 4.29
CA ARG A 120 15.54 6.01 4.81
C ARG A 120 14.78 5.21 3.74
N ARG A 121 15.43 4.97 2.61
CA ARG A 121 14.78 4.32 1.47
C ARG A 121 14.31 2.93 1.85
N ASP A 122 13.01 2.69 1.71
CA ASP A 122 12.43 1.37 1.90
C ASP A 122 12.38 0.61 0.57
N HIS A 123 11.59 1.13 -0.38
CA HIS A 123 11.47 0.56 -1.72
C HIS A 123 10.93 1.59 -2.72
N HIS A 124 10.98 1.26 -4.01
CA HIS A 124 10.22 1.97 -5.03
C HIS A 124 8.89 1.27 -5.24
N CYS A 125 7.78 1.95 -5.00
CA CYS A 125 6.46 1.36 -5.14
C CYS A 125 5.89 1.67 -6.54
N PHE A 126 5.55 0.61 -7.28
CA PHE A 126 4.95 0.76 -8.61
C PHE A 126 3.54 1.35 -8.55
N PHE A 127 2.77 1.05 -7.50
CA PHE A 127 1.38 1.51 -7.36
C PHE A 127 1.25 2.98 -6.97
N THR A 128 2.22 3.53 -6.22
CA THR A 128 2.27 4.98 -5.91
C THR A 128 3.10 5.76 -6.91
N ALA A 129 3.78 5.06 -7.84
CA ALA A 129 4.75 5.62 -8.78
C ALA A 129 5.81 6.49 -8.09
N SER A 130 6.17 6.15 -6.84
CA SER A 130 7.08 6.93 -6.00
C SER A 130 7.92 6.02 -5.12
N CYS A 131 9.07 6.54 -4.66
CA CYS A 131 9.82 5.87 -3.60
C CYS A 131 9.14 6.06 -2.25
N VAL A 132 9.08 4.98 -1.48
CA VAL A 132 8.70 4.99 -0.07
C VAL A 132 9.96 5.17 0.76
N GLY A 133 9.98 6.21 1.59
CA GLY A 133 11.11 6.59 2.43
C GLY A 133 10.65 7.35 3.67
N HIS A 134 11.57 8.08 4.29
CA HIS A 134 11.39 8.71 5.60
C HIS A 134 10.09 9.52 5.73
N HIS A 135 9.82 10.41 4.78
CA HIS A 135 8.72 11.38 4.92
C HIS A 135 7.33 10.82 4.56
N ASN A 136 7.26 9.75 3.76
CA ASN A 136 6.00 9.23 3.23
C ASN A 136 5.65 7.80 3.66
N GLN A 137 6.54 7.11 4.40
CA GLN A 137 6.31 5.71 4.82
C GLN A 137 4.99 5.51 5.57
N ARG A 138 4.57 6.46 6.43
CA ARG A 138 3.29 6.36 7.13
C ARG A 138 2.10 6.27 6.18
N TYR A 139 2.11 7.05 5.10
CA TYR A 139 0.99 7.11 4.16
C TYR A 139 0.90 5.80 3.39
N PHE A 140 2.04 5.21 3.03
CA PHE A 140 2.08 3.89 2.44
C PHE A 140 1.50 2.80 3.36
N ILE A 141 1.85 2.83 4.64
CA ILE A 141 1.31 1.85 5.62
C ILE A 141 -0.20 2.03 5.81
N VAL A 142 -0.66 3.27 5.98
CA VAL A 142 -2.09 3.60 6.14
C VAL A 142 -2.87 3.32 4.86
N LEU A 143 -2.30 3.59 3.68
CA LEU A 143 -2.87 3.21 2.39
C LEU A 143 -3.08 1.70 2.33
N SER A 144 -2.06 0.92 2.65
CA SER A 144 -2.13 -0.55 2.64
C SER A 144 -3.23 -1.07 3.56
N PHE A 145 -3.39 -0.47 4.73
CA PHE A 145 -4.49 -0.77 5.66
C PHE A 145 -5.87 -0.48 5.04
N HIS A 146 -6.08 0.72 4.49
CA HIS A 146 -7.38 1.10 3.93
C HIS A 146 -7.73 0.31 2.67
N VAL A 147 -6.74 -0.01 1.83
CA VAL A 147 -6.95 -0.90 0.68
C VAL A 147 -7.34 -2.30 1.15
N ALA A 148 -6.69 -2.83 2.20
CA ALA A 148 -7.00 -4.16 2.75
C ALA A 148 -8.41 -4.23 3.33
N VAL A 149 -8.80 -3.23 4.12
CA VAL A 149 -10.14 -3.12 4.74
C VAL A 149 -11.21 -2.86 3.70
N GLY A 150 -10.98 -1.91 2.78
CA GLY A 150 -11.95 -1.55 1.75
C GLY A 150 -12.21 -2.69 0.78
N SER A 151 -11.16 -3.36 0.31
CA SER A 151 -11.33 -4.52 -0.57
C SER A 151 -11.95 -5.73 0.16
N LEU A 152 -11.68 -5.93 1.45
CA LEU A 152 -12.41 -6.93 2.25
C LEU A 152 -13.90 -6.58 2.33
N TYR A 153 -14.21 -5.33 2.64
CA TYR A 153 -15.58 -4.84 2.76
C TYR A 153 -16.35 -5.02 1.45
N THR A 154 -15.82 -4.55 0.32
CA THR A 154 -16.41 -4.76 -1.01
C THR A 154 -16.52 -6.25 -1.36
N GLY A 155 -15.51 -7.06 -1.04
CA GLY A 155 -15.54 -8.51 -1.29
C GLY A 155 -16.68 -9.21 -0.54
N LEU A 156 -16.91 -8.84 0.71
CA LEU A 156 -18.03 -9.36 1.52
C LEU A 156 -19.39 -8.88 1.01
N LEU A 157 -19.51 -7.61 0.60
CA LEU A 157 -20.73 -7.11 -0.03
C LEU A 157 -21.03 -7.84 -1.33
N ASN A 158 -20.05 -7.97 -2.23
CA ASN A 158 -20.24 -8.70 -3.50
C ASN A 158 -20.58 -10.17 -3.26
N ALA A 159 -19.96 -10.82 -2.26
CA ALA A 159 -20.28 -12.19 -1.90
C ALA A 159 -21.73 -12.33 -1.38
N GLY A 160 -22.20 -11.38 -0.56
CA GLY A 160 -23.60 -11.32 -0.11
C GLY A 160 -24.57 -11.11 -1.27
N TYR A 161 -24.23 -10.22 -2.21
CA TYR A 161 -25.01 -10.00 -3.42
C TYR A 161 -25.11 -11.28 -4.26
N LEU A 162 -23.99 -11.95 -4.53
CA LEU A 162 -23.96 -13.18 -5.33
C LEU A 162 -24.69 -14.34 -4.63
N HIS A 163 -24.63 -14.42 -3.30
CA HIS A 163 -25.40 -15.40 -2.54
C HIS A 163 -26.91 -15.27 -2.78
N HIS A 164 -27.41 -14.03 -2.87
CA HIS A 164 -28.84 -13.76 -3.05
C HIS A 164 -29.28 -13.79 -4.52
N TYR A 165 -28.48 -13.26 -5.44
CA TYR A 165 -28.88 -13.00 -6.83
C TYR A 165 -28.24 -13.92 -7.88
N TYR A 166 -27.22 -14.71 -7.53
CA TYR A 166 -26.61 -15.68 -8.44
C TYR A 166 -26.95 -17.12 -8.08
N VAL A 167 -26.31 -17.67 -7.04
CA VAL A 167 -26.58 -19.01 -6.52
C VAL A 167 -26.27 -19.01 -5.02
N PRO A 168 -27.11 -19.58 -4.15
CA PRO A 168 -26.82 -19.67 -2.73
C PRO A 168 -25.45 -20.32 -2.47
N PHE A 169 -24.72 -19.74 -1.52
CA PHE A 169 -23.42 -20.26 -1.07
C PHE A 169 -23.61 -21.46 -0.14
N SER A 170 -24.24 -22.51 -0.64
CA SER A 170 -24.54 -23.74 0.10
C SER A 170 -24.65 -24.95 -0.83
N GLY A 171 -24.39 -26.15 -0.29
CA GLY A 171 -24.48 -27.41 -1.04
C GLY A 171 -23.62 -27.40 -2.31
N THR A 172 -24.20 -27.80 -3.45
CA THR A 172 -23.53 -27.79 -4.75
C THR A 172 -23.43 -26.39 -5.37
N GLY A 173 -24.11 -25.39 -4.81
CA GLY A 173 -24.10 -24.02 -5.29
C GLY A 173 -22.70 -23.39 -5.29
N VAL A 174 -21.86 -23.78 -4.33
CA VAL A 174 -20.47 -23.30 -4.18
C VAL A 174 -19.63 -23.55 -5.43
N PHE A 175 -19.87 -24.63 -6.18
CA PHE A 175 -19.14 -24.93 -7.41
C PHE A 175 -19.44 -23.93 -8.53
N SER A 176 -20.60 -23.27 -8.49
CA SER A 176 -20.98 -22.24 -9.47
C SER A 176 -20.10 -20.99 -9.40
N TYR A 177 -19.39 -20.81 -8.28
CA TYR A 177 -18.46 -19.71 -8.11
C TYR A 177 -17.13 -19.98 -8.79
N LEU A 178 -16.72 -21.24 -9.02
CA LEU A 178 -15.47 -21.54 -9.71
C LEU A 178 -15.46 -20.91 -11.12
N PHE A 179 -14.39 -20.19 -11.46
CA PHE A 179 -14.32 -19.44 -12.72
C PHE A 179 -14.64 -20.27 -13.98
N PRO A 180 -14.13 -21.51 -14.16
CA PRO A 180 -14.49 -22.32 -15.33
C PRO A 180 -15.98 -22.66 -15.40
N VAL A 181 -16.62 -22.89 -14.25
CA VAL A 181 -18.05 -23.21 -14.16
C VAL A 181 -18.89 -21.96 -14.43
N ALA A 182 -18.52 -20.82 -13.84
CA ALA A 182 -19.19 -19.54 -14.09
C ALA A 182 -19.09 -19.12 -15.56
N PHE A 183 -17.92 -19.32 -16.18
CA PHE A 183 -17.72 -19.04 -17.60
C PHE A 183 -18.53 -19.98 -18.50
N TYR A 184 -18.56 -21.27 -18.19
CA TYR A 184 -19.43 -22.22 -18.89
C TYR A 184 -20.91 -21.80 -18.79
N LYS A 185 -21.38 -21.45 -17.58
CA LYS A 185 -22.75 -20.96 -17.36
C LYS A 185 -23.06 -19.72 -18.18
N LEU A 186 -22.09 -18.83 -18.36
CA LEU A 186 -22.25 -17.64 -19.20
C LEU A 186 -22.43 -18.02 -20.68
N VAL A 187 -21.53 -18.87 -21.21
CA VAL A 187 -21.59 -19.31 -22.62
C VAL A 187 -22.84 -20.14 -22.90
N ALA A 188 -23.29 -20.94 -21.93
CA ALA A 188 -24.51 -21.74 -22.01
C ALA A 188 -25.80 -20.92 -21.80
N GLY A 189 -25.71 -19.60 -21.58
CA GLY A 189 -26.86 -18.72 -21.36
C GLY A 189 -27.58 -18.92 -20.01
N GLN A 190 -26.93 -19.57 -19.04
CA GLN A 190 -27.47 -19.87 -17.72
C GLN A 190 -27.21 -18.77 -16.68
N THR A 191 -26.36 -17.79 -16.99
CA THR A 191 -26.10 -16.62 -16.15
C THR A 191 -25.81 -15.40 -17.03
N THR A 192 -25.86 -14.21 -16.44
CA THR A 192 -25.57 -12.95 -17.14
C THR A 192 -24.08 -12.61 -17.05
N GLY A 193 -23.58 -11.87 -18.04
CA GLY A 193 -22.21 -11.32 -17.99
C GLY A 193 -21.99 -10.42 -16.78
N PHE A 194 -23.04 -9.74 -16.30
CA PHE A 194 -23.00 -8.92 -15.10
C PHE A 194 -22.71 -9.74 -13.82
N LEU A 195 -23.36 -10.89 -13.63
CA LEU A 195 -23.09 -11.75 -12.47
C LEU A 195 -21.68 -12.35 -12.51
N VAL A 196 -21.17 -12.69 -13.70
CA VAL A 196 -19.77 -13.13 -13.86
C VAL A 196 -18.80 -11.98 -13.60
N PHE A 197 -19.12 -10.76 -14.05
CA PHE A 197 -18.34 -9.57 -13.71
C PHE A 197 -18.29 -9.34 -12.20
N MET A 198 -19.43 -9.40 -11.51
CA MET A 198 -19.50 -9.30 -10.04
C MET A 198 -18.65 -10.38 -9.36
N LEU A 199 -18.69 -11.63 -9.85
CA LEU A 199 -17.85 -12.72 -9.36
C LEU A 199 -16.35 -12.44 -9.55
N VAL A 200 -15.94 -11.97 -10.72
CA VAL A 200 -14.54 -11.57 -10.98
C VAL A 200 -14.13 -10.43 -10.03
N MET A 201 -14.99 -9.44 -9.83
CA MET A 201 -14.72 -8.33 -8.90
C MET A 201 -14.62 -8.82 -7.45
N THR A 202 -15.42 -9.80 -7.02
CA THR A 202 -15.26 -10.47 -5.73
C THR A 202 -13.88 -11.11 -5.56
N TYR A 203 -13.37 -11.78 -6.61
CA TYR A 203 -12.03 -12.37 -6.59
C TYR A 203 -10.92 -11.33 -6.52
N VAL A 204 -11.04 -10.26 -7.31
CA VAL A 204 -10.11 -9.14 -7.25
C VAL A 204 -10.15 -8.51 -5.85
N ALA A 205 -11.33 -8.31 -5.26
CA ALA A 205 -11.49 -7.72 -3.93
C ALA A 205 -10.81 -8.57 -2.84
N PHE A 206 -11.09 -9.88 -2.76
CA PHE A 206 -10.43 -10.74 -1.78
C PHE A 206 -8.93 -10.90 -2.03
N GLY A 207 -8.50 -11.02 -3.29
CA GLY A 207 -7.08 -11.08 -3.65
C GLY A 207 -6.33 -9.81 -3.23
N MET A 208 -6.90 -8.64 -3.50
CA MET A 208 -6.34 -7.35 -3.07
C MET A 208 -6.31 -7.24 -1.55
N SER A 209 -7.34 -7.70 -0.84
CA SER A 209 -7.39 -7.68 0.62
C SER A 209 -6.29 -8.53 1.25
N ILE A 210 -6.09 -9.76 0.76
CA ILE A 210 -5.03 -10.65 1.24
C ILE A 210 -3.65 -10.06 0.95
N MET A 211 -3.43 -9.59 -0.28
CA MET A 211 -2.14 -9.03 -0.69
C MET A 211 -1.79 -7.78 0.13
N THR A 212 -2.70 -6.82 0.22
CA THR A 212 -2.45 -5.56 0.92
C THR A 212 -2.51 -5.69 2.44
N GLY A 213 -3.28 -6.63 2.98
CA GLY A 213 -3.27 -6.99 4.39
C GLY A 213 -1.92 -7.60 4.81
N THR A 214 -1.36 -8.48 3.97
CA THR A 214 -0.02 -9.04 4.19
C THR A 214 1.05 -7.95 4.14
N LEU A 215 0.97 -7.06 3.14
CA LEU A 215 1.86 -5.91 3.00
C LEU A 215 1.77 -4.99 4.23
N PHE A 216 0.56 -4.64 4.66
CA PHE A 216 0.33 -3.86 5.86
C PHE A 216 0.97 -4.51 7.09
N GLY A 217 0.73 -5.80 7.32
CA GLY A 217 1.30 -6.54 8.44
C GLY A 217 2.84 -6.54 8.42
N TRP A 218 3.43 -6.78 7.25
CA TRP A 218 4.89 -6.76 7.08
C TRP A 218 5.49 -5.39 7.39
N HIS A 219 4.95 -4.32 6.82
CA HIS A 219 5.48 -2.98 7.07
C HIS A 219 5.20 -2.48 8.49
N MET A 220 4.10 -2.91 9.13
CA MET A 220 3.87 -2.66 10.55
C MET A 220 4.89 -3.38 11.44
N LEU A 221 5.28 -4.62 11.10
CA LEU A 221 6.33 -5.33 11.82
C LEU A 221 7.69 -4.65 11.65
N ASN A 222 8.03 -4.21 10.44
CA ASN A 222 9.24 -3.42 10.20
C ASN A 222 9.21 -2.10 10.98
N ALA A 223 8.06 -1.43 11.00
CA ALA A 223 7.85 -0.22 11.78
C ALA A 223 8.01 -0.45 13.28
N TYR A 224 7.45 -1.55 13.80
CA TYR A 224 7.58 -1.97 15.18
C TYR A 224 9.05 -2.22 15.55
N ASN A 225 9.83 -2.78 14.63
CA ASN A 225 11.24 -3.13 14.79
C ASN A 225 12.23 -2.02 14.44
N GLY A 226 11.76 -0.84 13.99
CA GLY A 226 12.63 0.27 13.59
C GLY A 226 13.39 0.02 12.27
N GLN A 227 12.91 -0.91 11.44
CA GLN A 227 13.57 -1.36 10.21
C GLN A 227 12.91 -0.80 8.94
N THR A 228 13.67 -0.80 7.86
CA THR A 228 13.18 -0.81 6.47
C THR A 228 13.05 -2.25 5.99
N SER A 229 12.36 -2.47 4.87
CA SER A 229 12.23 -3.78 4.23
C SER A 229 13.58 -4.42 3.92
N TRP A 230 14.54 -3.63 3.42
CA TRP A 230 15.89 -4.12 3.15
C TRP A 230 16.65 -4.48 4.44
N GLU A 231 16.57 -3.65 5.49
CA GLU A 231 17.19 -3.95 6.78
C GLU A 231 16.60 -5.22 7.41
N SER A 232 15.28 -5.41 7.33
CA SER A 232 14.63 -6.63 7.82
C SER A 232 15.11 -7.87 7.07
N HIS A 233 15.22 -7.79 5.74
CA HIS A 233 15.68 -8.91 4.92
C HIS A 233 17.15 -9.30 5.20
N ASN A 234 17.97 -8.33 5.62
CA ASN A 234 19.38 -8.56 5.98
C ASN A 234 19.61 -8.66 7.49
N GLU A 235 18.54 -8.84 8.28
CA GLU A 235 18.60 -9.00 9.74
C GLU A 235 19.29 -7.85 10.49
N ILE A 236 19.26 -6.64 9.93
CA ILE A 236 19.92 -5.45 10.50
C ILE A 236 19.01 -4.80 11.53
N ARG A 237 19.44 -4.78 12.80
CA ARG A 237 18.69 -4.24 13.96
C ARG A 237 19.31 -2.98 14.58
N THR A 238 20.30 -2.39 13.94
CA THR A 238 21.14 -1.30 14.49
C THR A 238 20.37 -0.06 14.93
N TYR A 239 19.19 0.21 14.35
CA TYR A 239 18.39 1.40 14.60
C TYR A 239 17.17 1.15 15.50
N ASP A 240 16.98 -0.06 16.02
CA ASP A 240 15.86 -0.38 16.91
C ASP A 240 15.98 0.38 18.25
N GLN A 241 15.03 1.26 18.54
CA GLN A 241 14.95 2.05 19.78
C GLN A 241 13.87 1.53 20.75
N GLY A 242 13.26 0.40 20.43
CA GLY A 242 12.10 -0.15 21.09
C GLY A 242 10.77 0.29 20.44
N PRO A 243 9.72 -0.56 20.51
CA PRO A 243 8.53 -0.43 19.67
C PRO A 243 7.83 0.93 19.70
N ALA A 244 7.67 1.51 20.90
CA ALA A 244 7.00 2.79 21.06
C ALA A 244 7.74 3.93 20.34
N LYS A 245 9.08 3.93 20.40
CA LYS A 245 9.91 4.96 19.73
C LYS A 245 9.96 4.72 18.23
N ASN A 246 10.06 3.47 17.80
CA ASN A 246 10.10 3.12 16.37
C ASN A 246 8.78 3.51 15.66
N LEU A 247 7.63 3.23 16.29
CA LEU A 247 6.33 3.66 15.76
C LEU A 247 6.18 5.17 15.78
N TYR A 248 6.62 5.83 16.86
CA TYR A 248 6.63 7.30 16.94
C TYR A 248 7.48 7.95 15.84
N GLU A 249 8.59 7.34 15.46
CA GLU A 249 9.47 7.84 14.40
C GLU A 249 8.79 7.85 13.02
N ILE A 250 7.91 6.87 12.77
CA ILE A 250 7.22 6.72 11.49
C ILE A 250 5.92 7.53 11.45
N PHE A 251 5.12 7.44 12.50
CA PHE A 251 3.77 8.01 12.51
C PHE A 251 3.67 9.36 13.25
N GLY A 252 4.67 9.71 14.06
CA GLY A 252 4.66 10.89 14.92
C GLY A 252 3.72 10.76 16.13
N SER A 253 3.45 11.88 16.78
CA SER A 253 2.49 11.95 17.90
C SER A 253 1.08 11.60 17.46
N PHE A 254 0.32 10.97 18.36
CA PHE A 254 -1.07 10.54 18.12
C PHE A 254 -1.20 9.64 16.88
N TRP A 255 -0.27 8.69 16.74
CA TRP A 255 -0.11 7.87 15.55
C TRP A 255 -1.39 7.11 15.13
N VAL A 256 -2.22 6.71 16.08
CA VAL A 256 -3.51 6.03 15.83
C VAL A 256 -4.44 6.89 14.97
N LEU A 257 -4.43 8.21 15.12
CA LEU A 257 -5.25 9.11 14.30
C LEU A 257 -4.86 9.08 12.81
N SER A 258 -3.64 8.67 12.49
CA SER A 258 -3.20 8.50 11.10
C SER A 258 -4.00 7.43 10.37
N PHE A 259 -4.57 6.47 11.10
CA PHE A 259 -5.46 5.44 10.54
C PHE A 259 -6.91 5.91 10.37
N LEU A 260 -7.26 7.07 10.93
CA LEU A 260 -8.61 7.62 10.86
C LEU A 260 -8.72 8.77 9.84
N ILE A 261 -7.67 9.59 9.75
CA ILE A 261 -7.68 10.80 8.93
C ILE A 261 -6.34 10.90 8.18
N PRO A 262 -6.35 11.14 6.86
CA PRO A 262 -5.15 11.36 6.08
C PRO A 262 -4.57 12.73 6.47
N ARG A 263 -3.54 12.73 7.30
CA ARG A 263 -2.96 13.97 7.83
C ARG A 263 -1.45 14.01 7.72
N GLN A 264 -0.93 15.19 7.44
CA GLN A 264 0.49 15.46 7.54
C GLN A 264 0.85 15.81 8.99
N THR A 265 1.51 14.91 9.71
CA THR A 265 2.15 15.21 10.98
C THR A 265 3.62 15.57 10.78
N ALA A 266 4.13 16.47 11.60
CA ALA A 266 5.58 16.64 11.72
C ALA A 266 6.18 15.33 12.25
N LEU A 267 7.18 14.81 11.54
CA LEU A 267 7.96 13.67 12.01
C LEU A 267 8.99 14.15 13.04
N PRO A 268 9.33 13.33 14.05
CA PRO A 268 10.28 13.73 15.08
C PRO A 268 11.74 13.78 14.61
N GLY A 269 12.05 13.16 13.46
CA GLY A 269 13.38 13.14 12.86
C GLY A 269 13.37 13.73 11.45
N ASP A 270 14.54 14.17 11.00
CA ASP A 270 14.78 14.75 9.67
C ASP A 270 15.16 13.69 8.61
N GLY A 271 15.39 12.45 9.02
CA GLY A 271 15.78 11.34 8.15
C GLY A 271 17.29 11.26 7.90
N ILE A 272 18.07 12.16 8.49
CA ILE A 272 19.52 12.28 8.36
C ILE A 272 20.19 11.75 9.62
N ASP A 273 19.76 12.23 10.78
CA ASP A 273 20.35 11.90 12.07
C ASP A 273 19.61 10.75 12.75
N TRP A 274 20.23 9.58 12.76
CA TRP A 274 19.68 8.37 13.36
C TRP A 274 20.34 8.06 14.70
N ARG A 275 19.54 8.03 15.77
CA ARG A 275 20.01 7.55 17.07
C ARG A 275 20.29 6.06 17.00
N ARG A 276 21.48 5.65 17.45
CA ARG A 276 21.83 4.25 17.69
C ARG A 276 21.69 3.98 19.18
N PRO A 277 21.16 2.82 19.62
CA PRO A 277 21.32 2.43 21.01
C PRO A 277 22.81 2.43 21.32
N LYS A 278 23.21 2.92 22.51
CA LYS A 278 24.60 2.70 22.96
C LYS A 278 24.87 1.21 22.82
N PRO A 279 25.99 0.77 22.19
CA PRO A 279 26.29 -0.64 22.13
C PRO A 279 26.22 -1.19 23.56
N LEU A 280 25.43 -2.25 23.76
CA LEU A 280 25.58 -3.05 24.97
C LEU A 280 27.07 -3.38 25.01
N LYS A 281 27.73 -2.93 26.08
CA LYS A 281 29.14 -3.27 26.32
C LYS A 281 29.25 -4.76 26.04
N SER A 282 30.14 -5.13 25.11
CA SER A 282 30.51 -6.52 24.90
C SER A 282 30.80 -7.12 26.28
N LEU A 283 29.93 -8.02 26.73
CA LEU A 283 30.19 -8.89 27.86
C LEU A 283 31.12 -10.01 27.39
#